data_AF-A0A2E2B0B6-F1
#
_entry.id   AF-A0A2E2B0B6-F1
#
_cell.length_a   1.000
_cell.length_b   1.000
_cell.length_c   1.000
_cell.angle_alpha   90.00
_cell.angle_beta   90.00
_cell.angle_gamma   90.00
#
_symmetry.space_group_name_H-M   'P 1'
#
loop_
_entity.id
_entity.type
_entity.pdbx_description
1 polymer ?
#
loop_
_entity_poly.entity_id
_entity_poly.type
_entity_poly.pdbx_seq_one_letter_code
_entity_poly.pdbx_strand_id
1 'polypeptide(L)'
;MIEQLIEKVWHRLFKSESYKAEVVSVDKESNTCMVKDVRTGTERKAKLTTIEEVKNVQFVIYPAVGSLVTCGSLYNNQAQAFVQQIHEVDEIIWRDGSEGGMIKPATFLNELDKTNKAVQAMLDMFNTWAPVSGDGGGALKTLATNNLGDEETGDFSEVQDDKFNL
;
A
#
# COMPACT_ATOMS: atom_id res chain seq x y z
N MET A 1 41.32 -23.21 25.73
CA MET A 1 42.10 -22.08 25.18
C MET A 1 41.79 -21.82 23.71
N ILE A 2 41.76 -22.84 22.85
CA ILE A 2 41.36 -22.70 21.43
C ILE A 2 39.89 -22.28 21.29
N GLU A 3 38.97 -22.87 22.05
CA GLU A 3 37.53 -22.53 21.99
C GLU A 3 37.25 -21.06 22.32
N GLN A 4 37.88 -20.50 23.36
CA GLN A 4 37.75 -19.08 23.71
C GLN A 4 38.32 -18.15 22.63
N LEU A 5 39.33 -18.60 21.89
CA LEU A 5 39.89 -17.86 20.76
C LEU A 5 38.94 -17.91 19.55
N ILE A 6 38.38 -19.09 19.27
CA ILE A 6 37.36 -19.30 18.23
C ILE A 6 36.16 -18.40 18.50
N GLU A 7 35.64 -18.39 19.73
CA GLU A 7 34.47 -17.59 20.11
C GLU A 7 34.74 -16.08 19.98
N LYS A 8 35.92 -15.61 20.41
CA LYS A 8 36.33 -14.20 20.22
C LYS A 8 36.47 -13.81 18.75
N VAL A 9 37.04 -14.69 17.93
CA VAL A 9 37.14 -14.48 16.48
C VAL A 9 35.75 -14.51 15.86
N TRP A 10 34.88 -15.41 16.31
CA TRP A 10 33.49 -15.53 15.84
C TRP A 10 32.69 -14.25 16.11
N HIS A 11 32.67 -13.73 17.34
CA HIS A 11 31.97 -12.48 17.64
C HIS A 11 32.58 -11.25 16.97
N ARG A 12 33.88 -11.26 16.69
CA ARG A 12 34.55 -10.18 15.97
C ARG A 12 34.24 -10.19 14.47
N LEU A 13 34.17 -11.37 13.86
CA LEU A 13 33.91 -11.55 12.43
C LEU A 13 32.41 -11.49 12.12
N PHE A 14 31.57 -12.11 12.96
CA PHE A 14 30.12 -12.17 12.84
C PHE A 14 29.47 -11.20 13.85
N LYS A 15 29.74 -9.90 13.68
CA LYS A 15 28.85 -8.89 14.29
C LYS A 15 27.47 -9.09 13.69
N SER A 16 26.42 -9.05 14.51
CA SER A 16 25.05 -9.26 14.01
C SER A 16 24.81 -8.32 12.83
N GLU A 17 24.56 -8.92 11.67
CA GLU A 17 24.35 -8.14 10.45
C GLU A 17 23.07 -7.32 10.54
N SER A 18 22.13 -7.77 11.38
CA SER A 18 20.87 -7.09 11.67
C SER A 18 20.86 -6.42 13.05
N TYR A 19 20.19 -5.29 13.14
CA TYR A 19 19.93 -4.56 14.38
C TYR A 19 18.55 -3.89 14.32
N LYS A 20 17.98 -3.58 15.50
CA LYS A 20 16.72 -2.83 15.61
C LYS A 20 17.02 -1.34 15.66
N ALA A 21 16.24 -0.55 14.93
CA ALA A 21 16.38 0.90 14.91
C ALA A 21 15.01 1.58 14.85
N GLU A 22 14.95 2.83 15.30
CA GLU A 22 13.79 3.71 15.18
C GLU A 22 13.99 4.67 14.00
N VAL A 23 12.97 4.89 13.19
CA VAL A 23 13.04 5.81 12.05
C VAL A 23 12.98 7.25 12.54
N VAL A 24 14.00 8.04 12.23
CA VAL A 24 14.09 9.46 12.60
C VAL A 24 13.56 10.36 11.49
N SER A 25 13.85 10.02 10.24
CA SER A 25 13.39 10.76 9.06
C SER A 25 13.42 9.90 7.81
N VAL A 26 12.63 10.29 6.80
CA VAL A 26 12.55 9.62 5.50
C VAL A 26 12.82 10.64 4.39
N ASP A 27 13.66 10.26 3.43
CA ASP A 27 13.98 11.01 2.22
C ASP A 27 13.51 10.20 1.00
N LYS A 28 12.39 10.65 0.42
CA LYS A 28 11.75 10.01 -0.74
C LYS A 28 12.50 10.28 -2.04
N GLU A 29 13.25 11.38 -2.16
CA GLU A 29 14.04 11.67 -3.36
C GLU A 29 15.22 10.70 -3.49
N SER A 30 15.89 10.40 -2.37
CA SER A 30 17.06 9.50 -2.37
C SER A 30 16.75 8.06 -1.95
N ASN A 31 15.47 7.73 -1.72
CA ASN A 31 14.96 6.43 -1.26
C ASN A 31 15.71 5.91 -0.02
N THR A 32 15.85 6.77 0.99
CA THR A 32 16.60 6.47 2.22
C THR A 32 15.86 6.95 3.45
N CYS A 33 16.27 6.46 4.61
CA CYS A 33 15.82 6.98 5.90
C CYS A 33 17.01 7.15 6.85
N MET A 34 16.88 8.06 7.80
CA MET A 34 17.75 8.09 8.98
C MET A 34 17.13 7.21 10.05
N VAL A 35 17.94 6.33 10.62
CA VAL A 35 17.52 5.41 11.68
C VAL A 35 18.42 5.51 12.89
N LYS A 36 17.86 5.40 14.09
CA LYS A 36 18.58 5.41 15.35
C LYS A 36 18.60 4.01 15.95
N ASP A 37 19.78 3.41 16.05
CA ASP A 37 19.95 2.08 16.65
C ASP A 37 19.45 2.09 18.10
N VAL A 38 18.50 1.21 18.42
CA VAL A 38 17.86 1.14 19.74
C VAL A 38 18.85 0.75 20.84
N ARG A 39 19.89 -0.01 20.50
CA ARG A 39 20.92 -0.47 21.46
C ARG A 39 22.01 0.58 21.66
N THR A 40 22.49 1.20 20.59
CA THR A 40 23.65 2.10 20.66
C THR A 40 23.30 3.58 20.66
N GLY A 41 22.05 3.94 20.35
CA GLY A 41 21.59 5.30 20.18
C GLY A 41 22.19 6.03 18.97
N THR A 42 22.98 5.33 18.15
CA THR A 42 23.70 5.92 17.00
C THR A 42 22.77 6.05 15.81
N GLU A 43 22.78 7.23 15.18
CA GLU A 43 22.03 7.47 13.95
C GLU A 43 22.84 7.07 12.70
N ARG A 44 22.15 6.47 11.74
CA ARG A 44 22.73 5.95 10.50
C ARG A 44 21.75 6.11 9.35
N LYS A 45 22.28 6.40 8.16
CA LYS A 45 21.50 6.41 6.93
C LYS A 45 21.29 4.97 6.44
N ALA A 46 20.05 4.59 6.19
CA ALA A 46 19.68 3.29 5.63
C ALA A 46 18.97 3.45 4.29
N LYS A 47 19.27 2.58 3.34
CA LYS A 47 18.57 2.48 2.05
C LYS A 47 17.22 1.75 2.21
N LEU A 48 16.21 2.21 1.48
CA LEU A 48 14.89 1.58 1.38
C LEU A 48 14.74 0.72 0.12
N THR A 49 15.68 0.85 -0.80
CA THR A 49 15.80 0.07 -2.03
C THR A 49 17.04 -0.81 -1.99
N THR A 50 17.38 -1.44 -3.11
CA THR A 50 18.70 -2.06 -3.28
C THR A 50 19.81 -1.03 -3.03
N ILE A 51 20.98 -1.53 -2.61
CA ILE A 51 22.16 -0.69 -2.34
C ILE A 51 22.81 -0.22 -3.65
N GLU A 52 22.51 -0.86 -4.77
CA GLU A 52 22.94 -0.43 -6.10
C GLU A 52 21.98 0.65 -6.66
N GLU A 53 22.50 1.55 -7.49
CA GLU A 53 21.65 2.50 -8.20
C GLU A 53 20.85 1.77 -9.28
N VAL A 54 19.55 1.63 -9.03
CA VAL A 54 18.62 1.08 -10.02
C VAL A 54 17.89 2.23 -10.69
N LYS A 55 17.93 2.26 -12.02
CA LYS A 55 17.03 3.12 -12.80
C LYS A 55 15.63 2.54 -12.70
N ASN A 56 14.66 3.36 -12.31
CA ASN A 56 13.24 3.03 -12.17
C ASN A 56 12.95 2.10 -10.98
N VAL A 57 12.78 2.69 -9.80
CA VAL A 57 12.34 1.99 -8.59
C VAL A 57 10.89 1.54 -8.80
N GLN A 58 10.68 0.24 -8.99
CA GLN A 58 9.35 -0.33 -9.16
C GLN A 58 8.63 -0.63 -7.84
N PHE A 59 9.38 -0.71 -6.73
CA PHE A 59 8.82 -1.02 -5.43
C PHE A 59 9.66 -0.38 -4.34
N VAL A 60 9.04 0.43 -3.50
CA VAL A 60 9.66 0.99 -2.29
C VAL A 60 8.62 1.13 -1.20
N ILE A 61 9.03 0.85 0.03
CA ILE A 61 8.22 1.01 1.23
C ILE A 61 8.85 2.11 2.08
N TYR A 62 8.10 3.17 2.32
CA TYR A 62 8.48 4.27 3.20
C TYR A 62 7.94 3.99 4.62
N PRO A 63 8.83 3.76 5.60
CA PRO A 63 8.39 3.54 6.97
C PRO A 63 7.89 4.85 7.59
N ALA A 64 6.96 4.76 8.54
CA ALA A 64 6.54 5.93 9.31
C ALA A 64 7.68 6.45 10.20
N VAL A 65 7.78 7.77 10.39
CA VAL A 65 8.69 8.35 11.38
C VAL A 65 8.27 7.89 12.77
N GLY A 66 9.24 7.45 13.58
CA GLY A 66 9.01 6.79 14.87
C GLY A 66 8.76 5.28 14.76
N SER A 67 8.60 4.72 13.55
CA SER A 67 8.46 3.27 13.37
C SER A 67 9.72 2.53 13.81
N LEU A 68 9.54 1.36 14.42
CA LEU A 68 10.61 0.40 14.57
C LEU A 68 10.87 -0.35 13.26
N VAL A 69 12.15 -0.52 12.94
CA VAL A 69 12.64 -1.25 11.77
C VAL A 69 13.76 -2.20 12.15
N THR A 70 13.92 -3.28 11.38
CA THR A 70 15.13 -4.10 11.39
C THR A 70 16.01 -3.63 10.24
N CYS A 71 17.24 -3.22 10.53
CA CYS A 71 18.22 -2.82 9.54
C CYS A 71 19.32 -3.87 9.42
N GLY A 72 19.74 -4.15 8.19
CA GLY A 72 20.90 -4.97 7.86
C GLY A 72 22.09 -4.11 7.42
N SER A 73 23.30 -4.67 7.43
CA SER A 73 24.48 -4.10 6.76
C SER A 73 25.08 -5.08 5.77
N LEU A 74 25.37 -4.67 4.54
CA LEU A 74 26.09 -5.52 3.58
C LEU A 74 27.57 -5.63 3.93
N TYR A 75 28.12 -6.84 3.88
CA TYR A 75 29.56 -7.12 4.07
C TYR A 75 30.15 -6.55 5.37
N ASN A 76 29.32 -6.45 6.43
CA ASN A 76 29.68 -5.80 7.70
C ASN A 76 30.12 -4.33 7.53
N ASN A 77 29.80 -3.71 6.39
CA ASN A 77 30.00 -2.31 6.13
C ASN A 77 28.80 -1.52 6.66
N GLN A 78 28.98 -0.98 7.85
CA GLN A 78 27.98 -0.17 8.55
C GLN A 78 27.58 1.11 7.79
N ALA A 79 28.35 1.54 6.78
CA ALA A 79 27.97 2.63 5.88
C ALA A 79 26.97 2.18 4.79
N GLN A 80 26.78 0.88 4.61
CA GLN A 80 25.85 0.26 3.65
C GLN A 80 24.70 -0.41 4.42
N ALA A 81 23.97 0.38 5.19
CA ALA A 81 22.78 -0.09 5.90
C ALA A 81 21.54 -0.08 4.99
N PHE A 82 20.65 -1.04 5.19
CA PHE A 82 19.36 -1.13 4.48
C PHE A 82 18.27 -1.66 5.39
N VAL A 83 17.02 -1.29 5.11
CA VAL A 83 15.86 -1.75 5.88
C VAL A 83 15.41 -3.13 5.39
N GLN A 84 15.20 -4.06 6.33
CA GLN A 84 14.78 -5.44 6.06
C GLN A 84 13.33 -5.69 6.46
N GLN A 85 12.90 -5.08 7.58
CA GLN A 85 11.55 -5.23 8.12
C GLN A 85 11.08 -3.89 8.67
N ILE A 86 9.79 -3.62 8.50
CA ILE A 86 9.14 -2.37 8.90
C ILE A 86 7.93 -2.72 9.75
N HIS A 87 7.78 -2.06 10.89
CA HIS A 87 6.61 -2.24 11.75
C HIS A 87 5.42 -1.41 11.28
N GLU A 88 5.63 -0.12 11.03
CA GLU A 88 4.61 0.82 10.58
C GLU A 88 5.04 1.49 9.28
N VAL A 89 4.12 1.49 8.32
CA VAL A 89 4.33 1.98 6.95
C VAL A 89 3.44 3.19 6.74
N ASP A 90 4.08 4.26 6.24
CA ASP A 90 3.41 5.48 5.82
C ASP A 90 2.94 5.37 4.37
N GLU A 91 3.82 4.86 3.49
CA GLU A 91 3.54 4.78 2.06
C GLU A 91 4.25 3.60 1.38
N ILE A 92 3.58 3.02 0.39
CA ILE A 92 4.11 1.99 -0.50
C ILE A 92 3.94 2.49 -1.93
N ILE A 93 5.05 2.56 -2.67
CA ILE A 93 5.03 2.82 -4.11
C ILE A 93 5.16 1.49 -4.84
N TRP A 94 4.26 1.25 -5.78
CA TRP A 94 4.22 0.06 -6.62
C TRP A 94 4.19 0.47 -8.10
N ARG A 95 5.01 -0.19 -8.94
CA ARG A 95 5.18 0.12 -10.37
C ARG A 95 5.30 1.63 -10.62
N ASP A 96 6.26 2.28 -9.98
CA ASP A 96 6.55 3.72 -10.09
C ASP A 96 5.39 4.69 -9.79
N GLY A 97 4.26 4.19 -9.30
CA GLY A 97 3.08 4.98 -8.99
C GLY A 97 2.22 5.36 -10.20
N SER A 98 2.57 4.97 -11.43
CA SER A 98 1.82 5.42 -12.62
C SER A 98 0.50 4.68 -12.89
N GLU A 99 0.31 3.47 -12.37
CA GLU A 99 -0.85 2.60 -12.69
C GLU A 99 -1.95 2.61 -11.62
N GLY A 100 -1.93 3.58 -10.69
CA GLY A 100 -2.83 3.55 -9.53
C GLY A 100 -2.27 2.71 -8.38
N GLY A 101 -2.87 2.89 -7.21
CA GLY A 101 -2.54 2.12 -6.02
C GLY A 101 -3.26 0.79 -5.92
N MET A 102 -3.16 0.18 -4.73
CA MET A 102 -3.89 -1.03 -4.41
C MET A 102 -5.36 -0.70 -4.16
N ILE A 103 -6.27 -1.49 -4.74
CA ILE A 103 -7.71 -1.37 -4.48
C ILE A 103 -8.07 -2.03 -3.14
N LYS A 104 -9.06 -1.46 -2.43
CA LYS A 104 -9.75 -2.06 -1.28
C LYS A 104 -10.84 -3.01 -1.82
N PRO A 105 -10.61 -4.34 -1.88
CA PRO A 105 -11.48 -5.23 -2.67
C PRO A 105 -12.91 -5.27 -2.14
N ALA A 106 -13.09 -5.23 -0.82
CA ALA A 106 -14.42 -5.22 -0.20
C ALA A 106 -15.22 -3.96 -0.57
N THR A 107 -14.60 -2.78 -0.50
CA THR A 107 -15.22 -1.51 -0.90
C THR A 107 -15.56 -1.52 -2.39
N PHE A 108 -14.60 -1.91 -3.23
CA PHE A 108 -14.82 -2.00 -4.68
C PHE A 108 -15.98 -2.91 -5.04
N LEU A 109 -16.05 -4.11 -4.45
CA LEU A 109 -17.13 -5.06 -4.71
C LEU A 109 -18.50 -4.54 -4.24
N ASN A 110 -18.55 -3.83 -3.11
CA ASN A 110 -19.78 -3.21 -2.62
C ASN A 110 -20.33 -2.15 -3.59
N GLU A 111 -19.47 -1.27 -4.08
CA GLU A 111 -19.85 -0.20 -5.01
C GLU A 111 -20.19 -0.76 -6.40
N LEU A 112 -19.48 -1.80 -6.83
CA LEU A 112 -19.83 -2.54 -8.04
C LEU A 112 -21.21 -3.22 -7.92
N ASP A 113 -21.55 -3.79 -6.77
CA ASP A 113 -22.85 -4.44 -6.53
C ASP A 113 -24.01 -3.44 -6.61
N LYS A 114 -23.86 -2.22 -6.06
CA LYS A 114 -24.84 -1.14 -6.24
C LYS A 114 -25.09 -0.82 -7.71
N THR A 115 -24.01 -0.69 -8.48
CA THR A 115 -24.10 -0.44 -9.93
C THR A 115 -24.81 -1.60 -10.64
N ASN A 116 -24.48 -2.85 -10.30
CA ASN A 116 -25.12 -4.03 -10.89
C ASN A 116 -26.62 -4.08 -10.55
N LYS A 117 -27.01 -3.72 -9.33
CA LYS A 117 -28.42 -3.66 -8.91
C LYS A 117 -29.19 -2.60 -9.68
N ALA A 118 -28.64 -1.39 -9.80
CA ALA A 118 -29.24 -0.32 -10.60
C ALA A 118 -29.43 -0.75 -12.07
N VAL A 119 -28.42 -1.40 -12.68
CA VAL A 119 -28.51 -1.93 -14.04
C VAL A 119 -29.57 -3.04 -14.14
N GLN A 120 -29.60 -3.96 -13.17
CA GLN A 120 -30.58 -5.05 -13.16
C GLN A 120 -32.01 -4.51 -13.02
N ALA A 121 -32.24 -3.52 -12.16
CA ALA A 121 -33.52 -2.87 -11.99
C ALA A 121 -33.99 -2.17 -13.29
N MET A 122 -33.06 -1.56 -14.04
CA MET A 122 -33.37 -1.01 -15.37
C MET A 122 -33.76 -2.11 -16.36
N LEU A 123 -33.03 -3.23 -16.39
CA LEU A 123 -33.36 -4.37 -17.26
C LEU A 123 -34.74 -4.92 -16.93
N ASP A 124 -35.06 -5.12 -15.66
CA ASP A 124 -36.35 -5.64 -15.21
C ASP A 124 -37.50 -4.67 -15.52
N MET A 125 -37.26 -3.35 -15.37
CA MET A 125 -38.19 -2.31 -15.79
C MET A 125 -38.53 -2.42 -17.29
N PHE A 126 -37.52 -2.49 -18.16
CA PHE A 126 -37.76 -2.56 -19.60
C PHE A 126 -38.36 -3.90 -20.06
N ASN A 127 -38.03 -5.00 -19.38
CA ASN A 127 -38.60 -6.32 -19.68
C ASN A 127 -40.09 -6.42 -19.29
N THR A 128 -40.53 -5.64 -18.29
CA THR A 128 -41.92 -5.65 -17.81
C THR A 128 -42.78 -4.52 -18.37
N TRP A 129 -42.15 -3.48 -18.92
CA TRP A 129 -42.87 -2.34 -19.47
C TRP A 129 -43.68 -2.70 -20.71
N ALA A 130 -44.97 -2.33 -20.69
CA ALA A 130 -45.86 -2.35 -21.85
C ALA A 130 -46.29 -0.91 -22.18
N PRO A 131 -46.09 -0.42 -23.43
CA PRO A 131 -46.56 0.90 -23.83
C PRO A 131 -48.09 1.00 -23.76
N VAL A 132 -48.61 2.12 -23.25
CA VAL A 132 -50.05 2.40 -23.19
C VAL A 132 -50.38 3.52 -24.18
N SER A 133 -51.34 3.25 -25.08
CA SER A 133 -51.70 4.21 -26.13
C SER A 133 -52.21 5.53 -25.54
N GLY A 134 -51.66 6.65 -26.01
CA GLY A 134 -52.06 7.99 -25.58
C GLY A 134 -51.62 8.42 -24.18
N ASP A 135 -50.76 7.66 -23.49
CA ASP A 135 -50.36 7.94 -22.10
C ASP A 135 -49.15 8.90 -21.95
N GLY A 136 -48.51 9.26 -23.06
CA GLY A 136 -47.33 10.14 -23.07
C GLY A 136 -46.12 9.62 -22.29
N GLY A 137 -46.01 8.30 -22.07
CA GLY A 137 -44.94 7.68 -21.27
C GLY A 137 -45.26 7.59 -19.76
N GLY A 138 -46.49 7.84 -19.34
CA GLY A 138 -46.92 7.77 -17.94
C GLY A 138 -46.68 6.39 -17.29
N ALA A 139 -46.90 5.30 -18.03
CA ALA A 139 -46.64 3.94 -17.55
C ALA A 139 -45.15 3.70 -17.29
N LEU A 140 -44.27 4.17 -18.18
CA LEU A 140 -42.82 4.05 -18.02
C LEU A 140 -42.32 4.90 -16.83
N LYS A 141 -42.83 6.13 -16.69
CA LYS A 141 -42.47 7.00 -15.56
C LYS A 141 -42.81 6.37 -14.21
N THR A 142 -43.97 5.72 -14.12
CA THR A 142 -44.38 4.99 -12.90
C THR A 142 -43.42 3.85 -12.60
N LEU A 143 -43.09 3.01 -13.59
CA LEU A 143 -42.16 1.91 -13.42
C LEU A 143 -40.75 2.38 -13.05
N ALA A 144 -40.26 3.45 -13.69
CA ALA A 144 -38.97 4.04 -13.36
C ALA A 144 -38.92 4.55 -11.91
N THR A 145 -40.01 5.19 -11.44
CA THR A 145 -40.09 5.65 -10.05
C THR A 145 -40.08 4.47 -9.08
N ASN A 146 -40.78 3.38 -9.40
CA ASN A 146 -40.87 2.21 -8.51
C ASN A 146 -39.60 1.37 -8.48
N ASN A 147 -38.92 1.21 -9.61
CA ASN A 147 -37.80 0.30 -9.75
C ASN A 147 -36.44 0.97 -9.56
N LEU A 148 -36.34 2.29 -9.82
CA LEU A 148 -35.08 3.03 -9.76
C LEU A 148 -35.06 4.11 -8.68
N GLY A 149 -36.20 4.39 -8.02
CA GLY A 149 -36.32 5.51 -7.09
C GLY A 149 -35.34 5.46 -5.91
N ASP A 150 -34.98 4.26 -5.48
CA ASP A 150 -34.07 4.01 -4.35
C ASP A 150 -32.73 3.40 -4.79
N GLU A 151 -32.52 3.17 -6.09
CA GLU A 151 -31.28 2.58 -6.60
C GLU A 151 -30.20 3.65 -6.76
N GLU A 152 -29.00 3.35 -6.27
CA GLU A 152 -27.83 4.20 -6.41
C GLU A 152 -26.77 3.51 -7.27
N THR A 153 -26.05 4.28 -8.09
CA THR A 153 -24.82 3.77 -8.70
C THR A 153 -23.68 3.76 -7.68
N GLY A 154 -22.72 2.86 -7.85
CA GLY A 154 -21.54 2.82 -6.99
C GLY A 154 -20.73 4.12 -7.02
N ASP A 155 -20.15 4.48 -5.88
CA ASP A 155 -19.17 5.55 -5.76
C ASP A 155 -17.76 4.96 -5.62
N PHE A 156 -16.92 5.19 -6.64
CA PHE A 156 -15.57 4.63 -6.69
C PHE A 156 -14.49 5.61 -6.18
N SER A 157 -14.87 6.74 -5.59
CA SER A 157 -13.90 7.75 -5.12
C SER A 157 -13.01 7.25 -3.98
N GLU A 158 -13.50 6.33 -3.15
CA GLU A 158 -12.79 5.79 -1.99
C GLU A 158 -12.39 4.31 -2.16
N VAL A 159 -12.26 3.78 -3.37
CA VAL A 159 -11.91 2.35 -3.55
C VAL A 159 -10.41 2.07 -3.50
N GLN A 160 -9.56 3.09 -3.51
CA GLN A 160 -8.12 2.95 -3.38
C GLN A 160 -7.70 2.94 -1.90
N ASP A 161 -6.62 2.22 -1.59
CA ASP A 161 -5.95 2.23 -0.30
C ASP A 161 -4.93 3.38 -0.25
N ASP A 162 -5.12 4.31 0.69
CA ASP A 162 -4.30 5.51 0.85
C ASP A 162 -2.83 5.21 1.26
N LYS A 163 -2.53 3.97 1.66
CA LYS A 163 -1.16 3.53 1.91
C LYS A 163 -0.41 3.13 0.65
N PHE A 164 -1.13 2.88 -0.44
CA PHE A 164 -0.58 2.55 -1.75
C PHE A 164 -0.82 3.73 -2.67
N ASN A 165 0.15 4.64 -2.71
CA ASN A 165 0.01 5.90 -3.44
C ASN A 165 0.62 5.86 -4.85
N LEU A 166 0.17 6.82 -5.64
CA LEU A 166 0.74 7.28 -6.92
C LEU A 166 2.04 8.07 -6.66
#